data_AF-A0A7X7EDW8-F1
#
_entry.id   AF-A0A7X7EDW8-F1
#
_cell.length_a   1.000
_cell.length_b   1.000
_cell.length_c   1.000
_cell.angle_alpha   90.00
_cell.angle_beta   90.00
_cell.angle_gamma   90.00
#
_symmetry.space_group_name_H-M   'P 1'
#
loop_
_entity.id
_entity.type
_entity.pdbx_description
1 polymer ?
#
loop_
_entity_poly.entity_id
_entity_poly.type
_entity_poly.pdbx_seq_one_letter_code
_entity_poly.pdbx_strand_id
1 'polypeptide(L)'
;MSKVKHTHIIGFTVRFTTVHVVTYLLFGISFMLLSSYFDYFAQESMFSEVMKGPTELSVQLAPLVQIVRGFLLSFALYPFRAVFIGRKAGWVRLFTVLFVLTSIGSVITGPGSIEGFLYTRFPFNPLVGYPEIALQMAAFSFVFCRWQSRSRSPID
;
A
#
# COMPACT_ATOMS: atom_id res chain seq x y z
N MET A 1 -12.98 18.55 -23.78
CA MET A 1 -13.00 17.27 -23.03
C MET A 1 -11.98 16.29 -23.62
N SER A 2 -10.97 15.85 -22.86
CA SER A 2 -10.06 14.78 -23.35
C SER A 2 -10.77 13.42 -23.31
N LYS A 3 -10.87 12.73 -24.45
CA LYS A 3 -11.40 11.36 -24.54
C LYS A 3 -10.60 10.43 -23.63
N VAL A 4 -11.18 9.99 -22.52
CA VAL A 4 -10.58 8.97 -21.65
C VAL A 4 -10.78 7.61 -22.32
N LYS A 5 -9.75 7.05 -22.96
CA LYS A 5 -9.80 5.67 -23.49
C LYS A 5 -10.26 4.72 -22.37
N HIS A 6 -11.31 3.92 -22.62
CA HIS A 6 -11.83 2.94 -21.68
C HIS A 6 -10.78 1.86 -21.43
N THR A 7 -10.06 1.97 -20.31
CA THR A 7 -9.27 0.85 -19.79
C THR A 7 -10.26 -0.19 -19.25
N HIS A 8 -10.23 -1.43 -19.74
CA HIS A 8 -11.05 -2.51 -19.19
C HIS A 8 -10.71 -2.73 -17.71
N ILE A 9 -11.74 -2.77 -16.86
CA ILE A 9 -11.61 -2.92 -15.40
C ILE A 9 -10.77 -4.14 -15.02
N ILE A 10 -10.95 -5.26 -15.71
CA ILE A 10 -10.19 -6.50 -15.50
C ILE A 10 -8.68 -6.24 -15.64
N GLY A 11 -8.26 -5.60 -16.73
CA GLY A 11 -6.85 -5.31 -16.97
C GLY A 11 -6.27 -4.27 -16.00
N PHE A 12 -7.09 -3.34 -15.50
CA PHE A 12 -6.68 -2.41 -14.45
C PHE A 12 -6.47 -3.15 -13.13
N THR A 13 -7.46 -3.95 -12.72
CA THR A 13 -7.47 -4.71 -11.47
C THR A 13 -6.33 -5.72 -11.41
N VAL A 14 -6.12 -6.51 -12.46
CA VAL A 14 -5.01 -7.48 -12.49
C VAL A 14 -3.68 -6.78 -12.30
N ARG A 15 -3.39 -5.73 -13.09
CA ARG A 15 -2.12 -5.00 -12.96
C ARG A 15 -1.96 -4.33 -11.60
N PHE A 16 -3.03 -3.74 -11.06
CA PHE A 16 -3.02 -3.11 -9.74
C PHE A 16 -2.68 -4.14 -8.67
N THR A 17 -3.42 -5.24 -8.62
CA THR A 17 -3.21 -6.31 -7.63
C THR A 17 -1.83 -6.93 -7.75
N THR A 18 -1.34 -7.19 -8.98
CA THR A 18 0.01 -7.71 -9.18
C THR A 18 1.08 -6.77 -8.63
N VAL A 19 1.04 -5.48 -8.98
CA VAL A 19 2.03 -4.51 -8.47
C VAL A 19 1.91 -4.34 -6.95
N HIS A 20 0.69 -4.37 -6.42
CA HIS A 20 0.43 -4.29 -4.98
C HIS A 20 1.11 -5.43 -4.23
N VAL A 21 0.86 -6.68 -4.64
CA VAL A 21 1.44 -7.86 -4.00
C VAL A 21 2.96 -7.89 -4.14
N VAL A 22 3.48 -7.61 -5.34
CA VAL A 22 4.94 -7.61 -5.57
C VAL A 22 5.63 -6.56 -4.72
N THR A 23 5.13 -5.32 -4.69
CA THR A 23 5.74 -4.26 -3.88
C THR A 23 5.59 -4.52 -2.39
N TYR A 24 4.44 -5.06 -1.93
CA TYR A 24 4.26 -5.48 -0.55
C TYR A 24 5.30 -6.53 -0.14
N LEU A 25 5.50 -7.57 -0.95
CA LEU A 25 6.46 -8.63 -0.63
C LEU A 25 7.90 -8.10 -0.64
N LEU A 26 8.27 -7.32 -1.66
CA LEU A 26 9.62 -6.78 -1.76
C LEU A 26 9.96 -5.88 -0.58
N PHE A 27 9.10 -4.91 -0.26
CA PHE A 27 9.36 -3.98 0.83
C PHE A 27 9.20 -4.65 2.19
N GLY A 28 8.16 -5.46 2.38
CA GLY A 28 7.92 -6.19 3.62
C GLY A 28 9.09 -7.10 3.98
N ILE A 29 9.55 -7.94 3.04
CA ILE A 29 10.70 -8.82 3.30
C ILE A 29 11.97 -8.00 3.53
N SER A 30 12.22 -6.97 2.71
CA SER A 30 13.42 -6.14 2.85
C SER A 30 13.48 -5.45 4.20
N PHE A 31 12.38 -4.84 4.65
CA PHE A 31 12.35 -4.14 5.93
C PHE A 31 12.29 -5.10 7.11
N MET A 32 11.64 -6.25 7.01
CA MET A 32 11.73 -7.29 8.03
C MET A 32 13.18 -7.71 8.27
N LEU A 33 13.98 -7.87 7.20
CA LEU A 33 15.40 -8.24 7.29
C LEU A 33 16.30 -7.08 7.76
N LEU A 34 16.02 -5.84 7.35
CA LEU A 34 16.85 -4.68 7.67
C LEU A 34 16.60 -4.11 9.08
N SER A 35 15.38 -4.24 9.60
CA SER A 35 14.96 -3.58 10.85
C SER A 35 14.85 -4.50 12.05
N SER A 36 15.12 -5.80 11.90
CA SER A 36 14.84 -6.82 12.93
C SER A 36 13.41 -6.67 13.48
N TYR A 37 12.46 -6.52 12.56
CA TYR A 37 11.08 -6.10 12.83
C TYR A 37 10.40 -6.87 13.98
N PHE A 38 10.56 -8.19 13.98
CA PHE A 38 9.97 -9.05 15.02
C PHE A 38 10.64 -8.89 16.38
N ASP A 39 11.95 -8.61 16.42
CA ASP A 39 12.65 -8.36 17.68
C ASP A 39 12.22 -7.02 18.29
N TYR A 40 12.05 -5.98 17.45
CA TYR A 40 11.53 -4.69 17.88
C TYR A 40 10.13 -4.82 18.51
N PHE A 41 9.23 -5.56 17.86
CA PHE A 41 7.88 -5.77 18.38
C PHE A 41 7.83 -6.66 19.62
N ALA A 42 8.75 -7.62 19.74
CA ALA A 42 8.82 -8.47 20.93
C ALA A 42 9.35 -7.71 22.16
N GLN A 43 10.24 -6.73 21.95
CA GLN A 43 10.83 -5.93 23.04
C GLN A 43 9.89 -4.82 23.54
N GLU A 44 9.06 -4.26 22.65
CA GLU A 44 8.09 -3.23 23.02
C GLU A 44 6.85 -3.83 23.71
N SER A 45 6.65 -3.46 24.97
CA SER A 45 5.60 -4.00 25.86
C SER A 45 4.20 -4.00 25.24
N MET A 46 3.80 -2.92 24.55
CA MET A 46 2.48 -2.88 23.91
C MET A 46 2.42 -3.68 22.60
N PHE A 47 3.50 -3.74 21.83
CA PHE A 47 3.48 -4.45 20.56
C PHE A 47 3.51 -5.97 20.76
N SER A 48 4.20 -6.46 21.79
CA SER A 48 4.26 -7.88 22.10
C SER A 48 2.89 -8.47 22.51
N GLU A 49 1.99 -7.65 23.06
CA GLU A 49 0.63 -8.08 23.43
C GLU A 49 -0.34 -8.14 22.26
N VAL A 50 -0.17 -7.29 21.23
CA VAL A 50 -1.16 -7.14 20.14
C VAL A 50 -0.69 -7.66 18.78
N MET A 51 0.63 -7.72 18.54
CA MET A 51 1.19 -8.18 17.28
C MET A 51 1.44 -9.69 17.32
N LYS A 52 1.09 -10.35 16.23
CA LYS A 52 1.32 -11.79 16.06
C LYS A 52 2.74 -12.07 15.60
N GLY A 53 3.32 -13.17 16.09
CA GLY A 53 4.63 -13.66 15.69
C GLY A 53 4.68 -14.19 14.25
N PRO A 54 5.88 -14.39 13.68
CA PRO A 54 6.06 -14.83 12.29
C PRO A 54 5.60 -16.27 12.03
N THR A 55 5.52 -17.10 13.07
CA THR A 55 5.10 -18.51 12.99
C THR A 55 3.58 -18.69 12.95
N GLU A 56 2.82 -17.62 13.22
CA GLU A 56 1.36 -17.66 13.20
C GLU A 56 0.82 -17.81 11.77
N LEU A 57 -0.10 -18.76 11.57
CA LEU A 57 -0.69 -19.03 10.25
C LEU A 57 -1.28 -17.76 9.62
N SER A 58 -1.95 -16.92 10.41
CA SER A 58 -2.53 -15.67 9.91
C SER A 58 -1.50 -14.67 9.37
N VAL A 59 -0.27 -14.69 9.89
CA VAL A 59 0.84 -13.85 9.40
C VAL A 59 1.43 -14.46 8.14
N GLN A 60 1.59 -15.79 8.10
CA GLN A 60 2.09 -16.50 6.91
C GLN A 60 1.15 -16.41 5.71
N LEU A 61 -0.16 -16.28 5.94
CA LEU A 61 -1.16 -16.06 4.90
C LEU A 61 -1.18 -14.62 4.37
N ALA A 62 -0.40 -13.70 4.93
CA ALA A 62 -0.41 -12.29 4.53
C ALA A 62 -0.24 -12.10 3.01
N PRO A 63 0.69 -12.77 2.29
CA PRO A 63 0.82 -12.65 0.83
C PRO A 63 -0.48 -12.93 0.07
N LEU A 64 -1.24 -13.95 0.50
CA LEU A 64 -2.51 -14.33 -0.13
C LEU A 64 -3.60 -13.30 0.17
N VAL A 65 -3.68 -12.83 1.42
CA VAL A 65 -4.64 -11.79 1.82
C VAL A 65 -4.34 -10.46 1.12
N GLN A 66 -3.08 -10.17 0.79
CA GLN A 66 -2.74 -8.98 0.00
C GLN A 66 -3.30 -9.03 -1.43
N ILE A 67 -3.55 -10.22 -2.01
CA ILE A 67 -4.24 -10.32 -3.30
C ILE A 67 -5.67 -9.77 -3.17
N VAL A 68 -6.38 -10.17 -2.11
CA VAL A 68 -7.73 -9.69 -1.82
C VAL A 68 -7.71 -8.18 -1.57
N ARG A 69 -6.76 -7.68 -0.78
CA ARG A 69 -6.61 -6.24 -0.50
C ARG A 69 -6.32 -5.45 -1.77
N GLY A 70 -5.40 -5.91 -2.62
CA GLY A 70 -5.08 -5.29 -3.89
C GLY A 70 -6.30 -5.22 -4.82
N PHE A 71 -7.09 -6.30 -4.86
CA PHE A 71 -8.34 -6.34 -5.62
C PHE A 71 -9.33 -5.28 -5.14
N LEU A 72 -9.61 -5.23 -3.83
CA LEU A 72 -10.56 -4.27 -3.24
C LEU A 72 -10.14 -2.82 -3.48
N LEU A 73 -8.87 -2.50 -3.26
CA LEU A 73 -8.31 -1.16 -3.52
C LEU A 73 -8.39 -0.80 -5.01
N SER A 74 -8.10 -1.75 -5.91
CA SER A 74 -8.22 -1.51 -7.35
C SER A 74 -9.66 -1.19 -7.75
N PHE A 75 -10.62 -1.91 -7.19
CA PHE A 75 -12.04 -1.73 -7.49
C PHE A 75 -12.52 -0.36 -7.02
N ALA A 76 -12.14 0.04 -5.81
CA ALA A 76 -12.45 1.35 -5.25
C ALA A 76 -11.81 2.51 -6.06
N LEU A 77 -10.60 2.32 -6.57
CA LEU A 77 -9.86 3.37 -7.30
C LEU A 77 -10.17 3.43 -8.80
N TYR A 78 -10.75 2.37 -9.38
CA TYR A 78 -11.04 2.31 -10.81
C TYR A 78 -11.91 3.48 -11.33
N PRO A 79 -12.97 3.94 -10.64
CA PRO A 79 -13.74 5.11 -11.06
C PRO A 79 -12.86 6.37 -11.21
N PHE A 80 -11.86 6.52 -10.36
CA PHE A 80 -10.96 7.68 -10.30
C PHE A 80 -9.72 7.55 -11.19
N ARG A 81 -9.57 6.47 -11.96
CA ARG A 81 -8.38 6.19 -12.79
C ARG A 81 -7.94 7.33 -13.70
N ALA A 82 -8.85 8.17 -14.18
CA ALA A 82 -8.51 9.31 -15.04
C ALA A 82 -7.76 10.46 -14.31
N VAL A 83 -7.81 10.48 -12.97
CA VAL A 83 -7.14 11.46 -12.11
C VAL A 83 -5.63 11.22 -12.07
N PHE A 84 -5.21 9.95 -12.10
CA PHE A 84 -3.80 9.54 -11.93
C PHE A 84 -3.20 8.77 -13.12
N ILE A 85 -3.98 8.15 -14.02
CA ILE A 85 -3.40 7.45 -15.18
C ILE A 85 -3.25 8.37 -16.39
N GLY A 86 -2.05 8.42 -16.97
CA GLY A 86 -1.72 9.24 -18.15
C GLY A 86 -1.51 10.73 -17.84
N ARG A 87 -1.21 11.08 -16.58
CA ARG A 87 -0.92 12.44 -16.13
C ARG A 87 0.56 12.57 -15.77
N LYS A 88 1.17 13.74 -16.03
CA LYS A 88 2.61 14.02 -15.80
C LYS A 88 3.10 13.65 -14.38
N ALA A 89 2.28 13.91 -13.36
CA ALA A 89 2.53 13.54 -11.97
C ALA A 89 1.45 12.60 -11.40
N GLY A 90 0.92 11.72 -12.26
CA GLY A 90 -0.17 10.83 -11.91
C GLY A 90 0.13 9.91 -10.74
N TRP A 91 1.35 9.38 -10.69
CA TRP A 91 1.82 8.51 -9.61
C TRP A 91 1.87 9.23 -8.25
N VAL A 92 2.22 10.52 -8.22
CA VAL A 92 2.20 11.32 -6.98
C VAL A 92 0.78 11.44 -6.45
N ARG A 93 -0.21 11.69 -7.33
CA ARG A 93 -1.62 11.76 -6.93
C ARG A 93 -2.10 10.43 -6.36
N LEU A 94 -1.74 9.32 -6.99
CA LEU A 94 -2.09 7.98 -6.51
C LEU A 94 -1.43 7.70 -5.15
N PHE A 95 -0.15 8.03 -5.00
CA PHE A 95 0.58 7.93 -3.74
C PHE A 95 -0.10 8.74 -2.65
N THR A 96 -0.40 10.02 -2.89
CA THR A 96 -1.07 10.89 -1.92
C THR A 96 -2.42 10.31 -1.49
N VAL A 97 -3.25 9.88 -2.44
CA VAL A 97 -4.57 9.28 -2.12
C VAL A 97 -4.40 8.03 -1.26
N LEU A 98 -3.51 7.11 -1.62
CA LEU A 98 -3.29 5.88 -0.87
C LEU A 98 -2.70 6.17 0.52
N PHE A 99 -1.64 6.97 0.58
CA PHE A 99 -0.93 7.24 1.82
C PHE A 99 -1.80 8.03 2.81
N VAL A 100 -2.48 9.08 2.35
CA VAL A 100 -3.34 9.89 3.22
C VAL A 100 -4.56 9.08 3.67
N LEU A 101 -5.25 8.37 2.78
CA LEU A 101 -6.51 7.70 3.17
C LEU A 101 -6.28 6.38 3.94
N THR A 102 -5.20 5.65 3.67
CA THR A 102 -4.98 4.32 4.25
C THR A 102 -3.94 4.27 5.35
N SER A 103 -3.14 5.33 5.52
CA SER A 103 -2.17 5.46 6.61
C SER A 103 -2.60 6.58 7.56
N ILE A 104 -2.34 7.85 7.23
CA ILE A 104 -2.53 8.98 8.16
C ILE A 104 -4.00 9.16 8.57
N GLY A 105 -4.90 9.25 7.59
CA GLY A 105 -6.35 9.46 7.77
C GLY A 105 -7.15 8.17 7.90
N SER A 106 -6.48 7.06 8.24
CA SER A 106 -7.16 5.79 8.47
C SER A 106 -8.07 5.88 9.69
N VAL A 107 -9.30 5.37 9.56
CA VAL A 107 -10.30 5.34 10.65
C VAL A 107 -10.00 4.27 11.71
N ILE A 108 -8.93 3.49 11.54
CA ILE A 108 -8.47 2.51 12.53
C ILE A 108 -7.29 3.06 13.34
N THR A 109 -7.22 2.64 14.60
CA THR A 109 -6.27 3.12 15.60
C THR A 109 -4.87 2.49 15.48
N GLY A 110 -4.34 2.41 14.24
CA GLY A 110 -3.00 1.88 13.98
C GLY A 110 -1.89 2.89 14.34
N PRO A 111 -0.67 2.43 14.68
CA PRO A 111 0.47 3.31 14.91
C PRO A 111 0.71 4.26 13.73
N GLY A 112 0.81 5.56 14.02
CA GLY A 112 1.04 6.60 13.02
C GLY A 112 -0.19 7.07 12.24
N SER A 113 -1.41 6.60 12.56
CA SER A 113 -2.66 7.26 12.11
C SER A 113 -3.11 8.34 13.10
N ILE A 114 -3.98 9.25 12.64
CA ILE A 114 -4.59 10.27 13.51
C ILE A 114 -5.40 9.60 14.64
N GLU A 115 -6.20 8.59 14.31
CA GLU A 115 -7.00 7.85 15.29
C GLU A 115 -6.10 7.10 16.30
N GLY A 116 -4.98 6.54 15.85
CA GLY A 116 -3.99 5.91 16.73
C GLY A 116 -3.40 6.91 17.72
N PHE A 117 -3.06 8.11 17.25
CA PHE A 117 -2.54 9.19 18.10
C PHE A 117 -3.56 9.65 19.15
N LEU A 118 -4.84 9.73 18.78
CA LEU A 118 -5.90 10.21 19.69
C LEU A 118 -6.29 9.17 20.75
N TYR A 119 -6.40 7.89 20.37
CA TYR A 119 -7.09 6.89 21.19
C TYR A 119 -6.18 5.79 21.76
N THR A 120 -4.90 5.75 21.41
CA THR A 120 -4.01 4.65 21.84
C THR A 120 -2.78 5.15 22.60
N ARG A 121 -2.11 4.21 23.25
CA ARG A 121 -0.80 4.40 23.87
C ARG A 121 0.33 3.81 23.04
N PHE A 122 0.09 3.51 21.76
CA PHE A 122 1.11 2.89 20.93
C PHE A 122 2.36 3.76 20.85
N PRO A 123 3.55 3.20 21.12
CA PRO A 123 4.78 3.93 20.89
C PRO A 123 4.92 4.21 19.40
N PHE A 124 5.17 5.47 19.05
CA PHE A 124 5.32 5.89 17.66
C PHE A 124 6.73 6.43 17.43
N ASN A 125 7.54 5.65 16.73
CA ASN A 125 8.79 6.12 16.15
C ASN A 125 8.60 6.26 14.63
N PRO A 126 8.57 7.49 14.07
CA PRO A 126 8.34 7.69 12.64
C PRO A 126 9.46 7.13 11.76
N LEU A 127 10.61 6.77 12.35
CA LEU A 127 11.73 6.17 11.63
C LEU A 127 11.60 4.63 11.52
N VAL A 128 10.67 4.02 12.27
CA VAL A 128 10.48 2.57 12.30
C VAL A 128 9.14 2.22 11.64
N GLY A 129 9.17 1.38 10.60
CA GLY A 129 7.99 0.92 9.86
C GLY A 129 7.33 1.96 8.96
N TYR A 130 7.21 3.23 9.38
CA TYR A 130 6.59 4.28 8.56
C TYR A 130 7.34 4.57 7.23
N PRO A 131 8.69 4.56 7.19
CA PRO A 131 9.43 4.70 5.94
C PRO A 131 9.16 3.54 4.98
N GLU A 132 8.98 2.32 5.48
CA GLU A 132 8.61 1.16 4.66
C GLU A 132 7.28 1.41 3.96
N ILE A 133 6.25 1.80 4.72
CA ILE A 133 4.90 2.06 4.19
C ILE A 133 4.95 3.14 3.11
N ALA A 134 5.62 4.26 3.40
CA ALA A 134 5.73 5.37 2.47
C ALA A 134 6.49 4.96 1.18
N LEU A 135 7.63 4.28 1.31
CA LEU A 135 8.44 3.85 0.16
C LEU A 135 7.73 2.76 -0.66
N GLN A 136 7.07 1.80 0.00
CA GLN A 136 6.28 0.76 -0.66
C GLN A 136 5.14 1.38 -1.47
N MET A 137 4.37 2.31 -0.90
CA MET A 137 3.28 2.99 -1.59
C MET A 137 3.76 3.89 -2.73
N ALA A 138 4.91 4.56 -2.56
CA ALA A 138 5.50 5.39 -3.60
C ALA A 138 5.98 4.52 -4.78
N ALA A 139 6.70 3.43 -4.49
CA ALA A 139 7.15 2.47 -5.48
C ALA A 139 5.97 1.81 -6.21
N PHE A 140 4.95 1.37 -5.47
CA PHE A 140 3.70 0.87 -6.01
C PHE A 140 3.09 1.87 -7.00
N SER A 141 2.89 3.10 -6.56
CA SER A 141 2.20 4.12 -7.34
C SER A 141 2.98 4.46 -8.62
N PHE A 142 4.30 4.55 -8.52
CA PHE A 142 5.18 4.79 -9.65
C PHE A 142 5.13 3.66 -10.69
N VAL A 143 5.37 2.42 -10.24
CA VAL A 143 5.41 1.24 -11.12
C VAL A 143 4.05 1.02 -11.78
N PHE A 144 2.96 1.07 -11.00
CA PHE A 144 1.61 0.87 -11.51
C PHE A 144 1.22 1.93 -12.53
N CYS A 145 1.38 3.22 -12.22
CA CYS A 145 1.06 4.29 -13.16
C CYS A 145 1.88 4.18 -14.45
N ARG A 146 3.16 3.80 -14.36
CA ARG A 146 4.03 3.67 -15.53
C ARG A 146 3.66 2.46 -16.39
N TRP A 147 3.40 1.30 -15.78
CA TRP A 147 2.93 0.11 -16.50
C TRP A 147 1.58 0.36 -17.17
N GLN A 148 0.62 0.89 -16.41
CA GLN A 148 -0.74 1.15 -16.91
C GLN A 148 -0.75 2.21 -18.02
N SER A 149 0.15 3.20 -17.96
CA SER A 149 0.29 4.20 -19.03
C SER A 149 0.93 3.63 -20.30
N ARG A 150 1.88 2.68 -20.18
CA ARG A 150 2.47 1.98 -21.34
C ARG A 150 1.49 0.99 -21.99
N SER A 151 0.64 0.35 -21.20
CA SER A 151 -0.38 -0.58 -21.72
C SER A 151 -1.59 0.12 -22.36
N ARG A 152 -1.65 1.46 -22.32
CA ARG A 152 -2.52 2.24 -23.22
C ARG A 152 -1.81 2.31 -24.57
N SER A 153 -2.24 1.50 -25.53
CA SER A 153 -1.74 1.52 -26.92
C SER A 153 -1.58 2.96 -27.46
N PRO A 154 -0.41 3.31 -28.06
CA PRO A 154 -0.20 4.53 -28.84
C PRO A 154 -0.73 4.43 -30.28
N ILE A 155 -1.76 3.62 -30.54
CA ILE A 155 -2.44 3.58 -31.83
C ILE A 155 -3.71 4.42 -31.68
N ASP A 156 -3.57 5.70 -32.01
CA ASP A 156 -4.27 6.40 -33.10
C ASP A 156 -3.59 7.76 -33.32
#